data_AF-A0A2D8PUY9-F1
#
_entry.id   AF-A0A2D8PUY9-F1
#
_cell.length_a   1.000
_cell.length_b   1.000
_cell.length_c   1.000
_cell.angle_alpha   90.00
_cell.angle_beta   90.00
_cell.angle_gamma   90.00
#
_symmetry.space_group_name_H-M   'P 1'
#
loop_
_entity.id
_entity.type
_entity.pdbx_description
1 polymer ?
#
loop_
_entity_poly.entity_id
_entity_poly.type
_entity_poly.pdbx_seq_one_letter_code
_entity_poly.pdbx_strand_id
1 'polypeptide(L)'
;MSDQNSQQEPSMEEILASIRRIISEDVDEEGSAAEKAVEAFEAEPKIGDETIADDLVAEESEYEEEVLELTDEVQDDGTVVNLKTGETLDEDTQQTEEDDPHRETGLVDEITTSASAAVIDERLVSQTAGIDSVSSLSALAAAVDDHRRASDPSIGPRTIEDLVKEVMRPMIREWLDDNLPALVERLVGREIERLTREAEDISQR
;
A
#
# COMPACT_ATOMS: atom_id res chain seq x y z
N MET A 1 18.83 44.83 -6.16
CA MET A 1 18.87 44.05 -7.41
C MET A 1 18.73 42.61 -6.97
N SER A 2 17.49 42.12 -6.99
CA SER A 2 17.06 40.91 -6.27
C SER A 2 17.39 39.67 -7.08
N ASP A 3 18.10 38.71 -6.48
CA ASP A 3 18.28 37.38 -7.02
C ASP A 3 16.94 36.63 -6.99
N GLN A 4 16.20 36.72 -8.09
CA GLN A 4 14.97 35.99 -8.37
C GLN A 4 15.23 35.02 -9.54
N ASN A 5 15.95 33.92 -9.28
CA ASN A 5 16.05 32.83 -10.27
C ASN A 5 16.30 31.44 -9.66
N SER A 6 16.03 31.24 -8.35
CA SER A 6 16.49 30.03 -7.64
C SER A 6 15.37 29.10 -7.15
N GLN A 7 14.11 29.37 -7.48
CA GLN A 7 12.96 28.51 -7.15
C GLN A 7 11.96 28.41 -8.32
N GLN A 8 12.45 28.43 -9.56
CA GLN A 8 11.63 27.99 -10.67
C GLN A 8 11.62 26.47 -10.62
N GLU A 9 10.54 25.88 -10.10
CA GLU A 9 10.27 24.46 -10.35
C GLU A 9 10.39 24.25 -11.87
N PRO A 10 11.17 23.26 -12.33
CA PRO A 10 11.44 23.08 -13.75
C PRO A 10 10.11 23.00 -14.49
N SER A 11 10.00 23.74 -15.59
CA SER A 11 8.78 23.73 -16.39
C SER A 11 8.51 22.30 -16.86
N MET A 12 7.25 21.88 -16.90
CA MET A 12 6.80 20.57 -17.39
C MET A 12 7.50 20.17 -18.71
N GLU A 13 7.73 21.14 -19.59
CA GLU A 13 8.39 20.93 -20.88
C GLU A 13 9.89 20.60 -20.73
N GLU A 14 10.57 21.13 -19.72
CA GLU A 14 11.97 20.81 -19.41
C GLU A 14 12.08 19.42 -18.79
N ILE A 15 11.14 19.04 -17.91
CA ILE A 15 11.06 17.67 -17.36
C ILE A 15 10.88 16.68 -18.51
N LEU A 16 9.94 16.94 -19.42
CA LEU A 16 9.68 16.09 -20.57
C LEU A 16 10.84 16.06 -21.57
N ALA A 17 11.52 17.19 -21.78
CA ALA A 17 12.71 17.26 -22.63
C ALA A 17 13.89 16.50 -22.01
N SER A 18 14.05 16.54 -20.68
CA SER A 18 15.11 15.80 -19.99
C SER A 18 14.88 14.30 -20.00
N ILE A 19 13.63 13.85 -19.80
CA ILE A 19 13.26 12.42 -19.95
C ILE A 19 13.49 11.97 -21.39
N ARG A 20 13.04 12.76 -22.38
CA ARG A 20 13.27 12.43 -23.81
C ARG A 20 14.75 12.34 -24.13
N ARG A 21 15.57 13.25 -23.62
CA ARG A 21 17.02 13.23 -23.81
C ARG A 21 17.65 11.98 -23.20
N ILE A 22 17.30 11.63 -21.96
CA ILE A 22 17.83 10.43 -21.30
C ILE A 22 17.45 9.18 -22.10
N ILE A 23 16.20 9.03 -22.53
CA ILE A 23 15.76 7.86 -23.32
C ILE A 23 16.46 7.81 -24.68
N SER A 24 16.63 8.95 -25.37
CA SER A 24 17.35 8.96 -26.65
C SER A 24 18.85 8.66 -26.48
N GLU A 25 19.48 9.18 -25.42
CA GLU A 25 20.90 8.99 -25.12
C GLU A 25 21.21 7.56 -24.65
N ASP A 26 20.25 6.87 -24.02
CA ASP A 26 20.39 5.49 -23.50
C ASP A 26 20.01 4.40 -24.54
N VAL A 27 19.21 4.73 -25.57
CA VAL A 27 18.81 3.78 -26.63
C VAL A 27 19.84 3.66 -27.76
N ASP A 28 20.71 4.66 -27.92
CA ASP A 28 21.72 4.68 -28.99
C ASP A 28 22.89 3.68 -28.76
N GLU A 29 23.06 3.12 -27.55
CA GLU A 29 24.08 2.08 -27.29
C GLU A 29 23.57 0.63 -27.47
N GLU A 30 22.27 0.39 -27.67
CA GLU A 30 21.71 -0.95 -27.93
C GLU A 30 20.94 -1.09 -29.26
N GLY A 31 20.86 -0.02 -30.07
CA GLY A 31 19.97 0.07 -31.24
C GLY A 31 20.36 -0.74 -32.50
N SER A 32 21.59 -1.26 -32.64
CA SER A 32 22.02 -1.87 -33.92
C SER A 32 21.53 -3.32 -34.15
N ALA A 33 20.88 -3.96 -33.17
CA ALA A 33 20.36 -5.33 -33.32
C ALA A 33 18.82 -5.41 -33.40
N ALA A 34 18.10 -4.34 -33.04
CA ALA A 34 16.64 -4.32 -33.01
C ALA A 34 15.99 -4.03 -34.39
N GLU A 35 16.70 -3.37 -35.32
CA GLU A 35 16.13 -3.03 -36.64
C GLU A 35 15.87 -4.24 -37.54
N LYS A 36 16.44 -5.42 -37.24
CA LYS A 36 16.24 -6.64 -38.05
C LYS A 36 15.09 -7.52 -37.56
N ALA A 37 14.48 -7.21 -36.42
CA ALA A 37 13.36 -7.98 -35.86
C ALA A 37 11.99 -7.39 -36.20
N VAL A 38 11.91 -6.14 -36.65
CA VAL A 38 10.64 -5.45 -36.95
C VAL A 38 10.06 -5.85 -38.31
N GLU A 39 10.88 -6.28 -39.27
CA GLU A 39 10.43 -6.70 -40.61
C GLU A 39 9.75 -8.09 -40.64
N ALA A 40 9.89 -8.90 -39.58
CA ALA A 40 9.26 -10.22 -39.48
C ALA A 40 7.88 -10.22 -38.80
N PHE A 41 7.41 -9.06 -38.32
CA PHE A 41 6.14 -8.93 -37.60
C PHE A 41 5.01 -8.29 -38.44
N GLU A 42 5.27 -7.95 -39.71
CA GLU A 42 4.30 -7.36 -40.64
C GLU A 42 3.46 -8.42 -41.39
N ALA A 43 3.04 -9.47 -40.68
CA ALA A 43 2.04 -10.42 -41.18
C ALA A 43 0.77 -10.25 -40.35
N GLU A 44 -0.20 -9.50 -40.90
CA GLU A 44 -1.51 -9.25 -40.30
C GLU A 44 -2.26 -10.56 -39.97
N PRO A 45 -2.71 -10.81 -38.72
CA PRO A 45 -3.78 -11.74 -38.48
C PRO A 45 -5.12 -11.05 -38.70
N LYS A 46 -5.93 -11.59 -39.62
CA LYS A 46 -7.33 -11.18 -39.78
C LYS A 46 -8.11 -11.63 -38.55
N ILE A 47 -8.39 -10.71 -37.64
CA ILE A 47 -9.29 -10.91 -36.52
C ILE A 47 -10.72 -10.94 -37.08
N GLY A 48 -11.31 -12.13 -37.07
CA GLY A 48 -12.72 -12.35 -37.38
C GLY A 48 -13.61 -11.76 -36.30
N ASP A 49 -14.61 -11.03 -36.76
CA ASP A 49 -15.76 -10.53 -36.02
C ASP A 49 -16.65 -11.70 -35.58
N GLU A 50 -16.46 -12.23 -34.37
CA GLU A 50 -17.51 -13.00 -33.66
C GLU A 50 -17.49 -12.70 -32.16
N THR A 51 -18.56 -12.03 -31.73
CA THR A 51 -19.13 -11.87 -30.39
C THR A 51 -18.61 -12.81 -29.28
N ILE A 52 -17.77 -12.28 -28.37
CA ILE A 52 -17.51 -12.85 -27.03
C ILE A 52 -17.62 -11.73 -25.98
N ALA A 53 -18.70 -10.94 -26.04
CA ALA A 53 -18.90 -9.79 -25.15
C ALA A 53 -20.06 -9.96 -24.15
N ASP A 54 -20.80 -11.07 -24.19
CA ASP A 54 -22.05 -11.21 -23.43
C ASP A 54 -22.00 -12.21 -22.25
N ASP A 55 -20.90 -12.98 -22.09
CA ASP A 55 -20.82 -14.05 -21.09
C ASP A 55 -19.85 -13.77 -19.92
N LEU A 56 -19.14 -12.63 -19.94
CA LEU A 56 -18.14 -12.29 -18.90
C LEU A 56 -18.64 -11.28 -17.86
N VAL A 57 -19.91 -10.85 -17.92
CA VAL A 57 -20.46 -9.81 -17.03
C VAL A 57 -21.19 -10.41 -15.81
N ALA A 58 -21.38 -11.73 -15.76
CA ALA A 58 -22.20 -12.38 -14.72
C ALA A 58 -21.43 -12.85 -13.47
N GLU A 59 -20.10 -13.00 -13.52
CA GLU A 59 -19.32 -13.57 -12.39
C GLU A 59 -18.60 -12.53 -11.50
N GLU A 60 -18.68 -11.23 -11.80
CA GLU A 60 -18.05 -10.20 -10.95
C GLU A 60 -18.86 -9.85 -9.68
N SER A 61 -20.14 -10.26 -9.57
CA SER A 61 -20.97 -9.88 -8.42
C SER A 61 -20.80 -10.73 -7.16
N GLU A 62 -20.29 -11.97 -7.26
CA GLU A 62 -20.16 -12.84 -6.08
C GLU A 62 -18.98 -12.44 -5.16
N TYR A 63 -18.01 -11.68 -5.67
CA TYR A 63 -16.83 -11.25 -4.90
C TYR A 63 -17.04 -9.94 -4.13
N GLU A 64 -18.10 -9.17 -4.43
CA GLU A 64 -18.41 -7.95 -3.69
C GLU A 64 -19.08 -8.27 -2.33
N GLU A 65 -19.75 -9.43 -2.20
CA GLU A 65 -20.44 -9.84 -0.97
C GLU A 65 -19.49 -10.45 0.09
N GLU A 66 -18.31 -10.92 -0.31
CA GLU A 66 -17.31 -11.51 0.62
C GLU A 66 -16.42 -10.45 1.30
N VAL A 67 -16.53 -9.19 0.89
CA VAL A 67 -15.87 -8.06 1.55
C VAL A 67 -16.68 -7.67 2.79
N LEU A 68 -16.23 -8.12 3.96
CA LEU A 68 -16.83 -7.73 5.22
C LEU A 68 -16.77 -6.20 5.40
N GLU A 69 -17.94 -5.57 5.47
CA GLU A 69 -18.05 -4.16 5.84
C GLU A 69 -17.60 -4.00 7.30
N LEU A 70 -16.39 -3.47 7.51
CA LEU A 70 -15.73 -3.24 8.80
C LEU A 70 -16.42 -2.13 9.63
N THR A 71 -17.74 -2.20 9.75
CA THR A 71 -18.58 -1.23 10.45
C THR A 71 -18.65 -1.48 11.96
N ASP A 72 -18.13 -2.59 12.43
CA ASP A 72 -18.07 -2.95 13.84
C ASP A 72 -16.61 -2.93 14.33
N GLU A 73 -16.30 -2.10 15.33
CA GLU A 73 -14.98 -1.97 15.96
C GLU A 73 -14.97 -2.66 17.33
N VAL A 74 -13.94 -3.46 17.61
CA VAL A 74 -13.75 -4.09 18.93
C VAL A 74 -12.86 -3.18 19.79
N GLN A 75 -13.38 -2.74 20.92
CA GLN A 75 -12.64 -1.95 21.90
C GLN A 75 -11.69 -2.82 22.76
N ASP A 76 -10.71 -2.18 23.41
CA ASP A 76 -9.73 -2.83 24.30
C ASP A 76 -10.37 -3.55 25.51
N ASP A 77 -11.61 -3.20 25.85
CA ASP A 77 -12.40 -3.83 26.91
C ASP A 77 -13.24 -5.03 26.43
N GLY A 78 -13.17 -5.36 25.13
CA GLY A 78 -13.90 -6.46 24.49
C GLY A 78 -15.28 -6.10 23.95
N THR A 79 -15.71 -4.84 24.09
CA THR A 79 -17.02 -4.36 23.62
C THR A 79 -17.00 -4.09 22.12
N VAL A 80 -18.05 -4.47 21.38
CA VAL A 80 -18.18 -4.17 19.94
C VAL A 80 -19.03 -2.93 19.74
N VAL A 81 -18.51 -1.95 18.99
CA VAL A 81 -19.18 -0.68 18.68
C VAL A 81 -19.47 -0.58 17.20
N ASN A 82 -20.72 -0.32 16.84
CA ASN A 82 -21.07 -0.05 15.45
C ASN A 82 -20.66 1.40 15.09
N LEU A 83 -19.67 1.58 14.22
CA LEU A 83 -19.13 2.87 13.77
C LEU A 83 -20.16 3.76 13.07
N LYS A 84 -21.20 3.18 12.49
CA LYS A 84 -22.25 3.91 11.76
C LYS A 84 -23.31 4.49 12.69
N THR A 85 -23.57 3.82 13.81
CA THR A 85 -24.69 4.14 14.72
C THR A 85 -24.20 4.63 16.09
N GLY A 86 -22.94 4.35 16.45
CA GLY A 86 -22.35 4.63 17.76
C GLY A 86 -22.92 3.78 18.90
N GLU A 87 -23.66 2.71 18.56
CA GLU A 87 -24.30 1.82 19.52
C GLU A 87 -23.33 0.70 19.93
N THR A 88 -23.19 0.46 21.23
CA THR A 88 -22.47 -0.70 21.77
C THR A 88 -23.41 -1.90 21.71
N LEU A 89 -23.01 -2.94 20.97
CA LEU A 89 -23.76 -4.18 20.92
C LEU A 89 -23.30 -5.05 22.09
N ASP A 90 -23.92 -4.81 23.25
CA ASP A 90 -23.76 -5.66 24.43
C ASP A 90 -24.67 -6.88 24.29
N GLU A 91 -24.08 -8.04 24.05
CA GLU A 91 -24.76 -9.34 23.96
C GLU A 91 -25.17 -9.86 25.36
N ASP A 92 -25.83 -9.04 26.19
CA ASP A 92 -26.70 -9.51 27.29
C ASP A 92 -27.45 -8.35 27.94
N THR A 93 -28.67 -8.05 27.47
CA THR A 93 -29.55 -7.12 28.18
C THR A 93 -30.29 -7.86 29.31
N GLN A 94 -29.63 -8.05 30.45
CA GLN A 94 -30.30 -8.32 31.73
C GLN A 94 -29.79 -7.37 32.82
N GLN A 95 -30.62 -6.36 33.07
CA GLN A 95 -30.77 -5.56 34.30
C GLN A 95 -29.97 -6.02 35.52
N THR A 96 -29.15 -5.14 36.08
CA THR A 96 -29.13 -4.90 37.53
C THR A 96 -28.71 -3.47 37.82
N GLU A 97 -29.69 -2.66 38.24
CA GLU A 97 -29.45 -1.49 39.08
C GLU A 97 -28.95 -1.99 40.43
N GLU A 98 -27.74 -1.61 40.87
CA GLU A 98 -27.41 -1.60 42.29
C GLU A 98 -26.66 -0.32 42.65
N ASP A 99 -27.07 0.19 43.80
CA ASP A 99 -27.00 1.54 44.31
C ASP A 99 -25.78 1.71 45.24
N ASP A 100 -25.40 2.99 45.44
CA ASP A 100 -24.77 3.54 46.64
C ASP A 100 -23.19 3.61 46.78
N PRO A 101 -22.62 4.51 47.62
CA PRO A 101 -22.24 5.87 47.23
C PRO A 101 -20.88 6.28 47.85
N HIS A 102 -19.76 6.26 47.13
CA HIS A 102 -18.54 6.89 47.67
C HIS A 102 -18.44 8.36 47.29
N ARG A 103 -19.27 9.18 47.97
CA ARG A 103 -19.17 10.64 47.99
C ARG A 103 -18.93 11.14 49.42
N GLU A 104 -17.68 11.44 49.72
CA GLU A 104 -17.16 12.44 50.66
C GLU A 104 -15.63 12.26 50.60
N THR A 105 -14.82 13.25 50.25
CA THR A 105 -14.50 14.38 51.12
C THR A 105 -14.01 15.56 50.29
N GLY A 106 -14.48 16.76 50.63
CA GLY A 106 -14.01 18.00 50.04
C GLY A 106 -12.60 18.37 50.47
N LEU A 107 -11.87 18.99 49.54
CA LEU A 107 -10.94 20.07 49.82
C LEU A 107 -10.82 20.89 48.53
N VAL A 108 -11.63 21.95 48.46
CA VAL A 108 -11.38 23.06 47.54
C VAL A 108 -10.16 23.81 48.08
N ASP A 109 -8.97 23.51 47.57
CA ASP A 109 -7.81 24.36 47.83
C ASP A 109 -7.75 25.44 46.75
N GLU A 110 -7.79 26.65 47.26
CA GLU A 110 -8.05 27.90 46.57
C GLU A 110 -6.75 28.35 45.89
N ILE A 111 -6.57 28.04 44.61
CA ILE A 111 -5.48 28.64 43.82
C ILE A 111 -5.88 30.07 43.47
N THR A 112 -5.77 30.97 44.45
CA THR A 112 -5.72 32.41 44.20
C THR A 112 -4.31 32.92 44.49
N THR A 113 -3.46 32.92 43.46
CA THR A 113 -2.37 33.90 43.42
C THR A 113 -2.03 34.30 41.99
N SER A 114 -2.34 35.57 41.70
CA SER A 114 -1.67 36.45 40.74
C SER A 114 -1.84 36.18 39.23
N ALA A 115 -3.03 36.49 38.71
CA ALA A 115 -3.19 36.97 37.34
C ALA A 115 -2.73 38.44 37.22
N SER A 116 -1.44 38.67 36.97
CA SER A 116 -0.93 39.95 36.43
C SER A 116 0.51 39.82 35.92
N ALA A 117 0.68 39.10 34.81
CA ALA A 117 1.76 39.29 33.83
C ALA A 117 1.38 38.58 32.52
N ALA A 118 0.22 38.94 31.96
CA ALA A 118 -0.11 38.56 30.60
C ALA A 118 0.89 39.25 29.64
N VAL A 119 1.28 38.51 28.60
CA VAL A 119 2.26 38.82 27.54
C VAL A 119 3.72 38.45 27.87
N ILE A 120 3.99 37.15 28.00
CA ILE A 120 5.26 36.57 27.56
C ILE A 120 4.89 35.41 26.63
N ASP A 121 5.18 35.61 25.36
CA ASP A 121 5.30 34.67 24.24
C ASP A 121 4.75 33.25 24.44
N GLU A 122 3.83 32.85 23.58
CA GLU A 122 3.18 31.55 23.44
C GLU A 122 4.19 30.43 23.11
N ARG A 123 5.11 30.17 24.04
CA ARG A 123 6.27 29.32 23.83
C ARG A 123 6.30 28.26 24.92
N LEU A 124 5.72 27.11 24.60
CA LEU A 124 5.59 25.96 25.49
C LEU A 124 6.93 25.30 25.85
N VAL A 125 8.04 25.72 25.23
CA VAL A 125 9.38 25.16 25.42
C VAL A 125 10.40 26.27 25.60
N SER A 126 11.32 26.08 26.56
CA SER A 126 12.42 27.02 26.78
C SER A 126 13.30 27.14 25.54
N GLN A 127 13.93 28.31 25.34
CA GLN A 127 14.73 28.55 24.13
C GLN A 127 15.87 27.55 23.96
N THR A 128 16.53 27.19 25.06
CA THR A 128 17.58 26.18 25.09
C THR A 128 17.06 24.79 24.74
N ALA A 129 15.95 24.35 25.34
CA ALA A 129 15.38 23.02 25.04
C ALA A 129 14.91 22.89 23.58
N GLY A 130 14.44 23.98 22.97
CA GLY A 130 14.11 24.01 21.54
C GLY A 130 15.33 23.82 20.64
N ILE A 131 16.46 24.47 20.96
CA ILE A 131 17.72 24.34 20.21
C ILE A 131 18.27 22.92 20.34
N ASP A 132 18.24 22.34 21.54
CA ASP A 132 18.74 20.99 21.80
C ASP A 132 17.92 19.94 21.03
N SER A 133 16.59 20.10 20.98
CA SER A 133 15.69 19.21 20.24
C SER A 133 15.95 19.26 18.73
N VAL A 134 16.11 20.47 18.18
CA VAL A 134 16.43 20.65 16.75
C VAL A 134 17.80 20.05 16.42
N SER A 135 18.79 20.18 17.31
CA SER A 135 20.12 19.58 17.11
C SER A 135 20.07 18.04 17.12
N SER A 136 19.28 17.45 18.02
CA SER A 136 19.09 16.00 18.12
C SER A 136 18.36 15.45 16.89
N LEU A 137 17.33 16.16 16.42
CA LEU A 137 16.59 15.79 15.21
C LEU A 137 17.46 15.90 13.95
N SER A 138 18.27 16.95 13.85
CA SER A 138 19.22 17.13 12.73
C SER A 138 20.30 16.05 12.74
N ALA A 139 20.82 15.67 13.92
CA ALA A 139 21.76 14.56 14.06
C ALA A 139 21.12 13.21 13.65
N LEU A 140 19.86 12.97 14.02
CA LEU A 140 19.12 11.79 13.61
C LEU A 140 18.90 11.75 12.10
N ALA A 141 18.46 12.86 11.49
CA ALA A 141 18.26 12.96 10.05
C ALA A 141 19.55 12.67 9.28
N ALA A 142 20.68 13.21 9.74
CA ALA A 142 21.99 12.93 9.17
C ALA A 142 22.37 11.44 9.30
N ALA A 143 22.10 10.81 10.44
CA ALA A 143 22.37 9.38 10.66
C ALA A 143 21.49 8.48 9.78
N VAL A 144 20.22 8.85 9.56
CA VAL A 144 19.31 8.13 8.65
C VAL A 144 19.78 8.23 7.21
N ASP A 145 20.21 9.42 6.76
CA ASP A 145 20.72 9.58 5.41
C ASP A 145 22.09 8.91 5.20
N ASP A 146 22.93 8.83 6.24
CA ASP A 146 24.16 8.05 6.21
C ASP A 146 23.86 6.55 6.08
N HIS A 147 22.87 6.05 6.86
CA HIS A 147 22.42 4.66 6.75
C HIS A 147 21.85 4.31 5.36
N ARG A 148 21.10 5.23 4.74
CA ARG A 148 20.59 5.09 3.37
C ARG A 148 21.68 5.14 2.30
N ARG A 149 22.79 5.84 2.56
CA ARG A 149 23.96 5.86 1.67
C ARG A 149 24.88 4.67 1.87
N ALA A 150 24.93 4.13 3.09
CA ALA A 150 25.71 2.97 3.47
C ALA A 150 25.07 1.63 3.04
N SER A 151 23.74 1.60 2.82
CA SER A 151 23.12 0.50 2.10
C SER A 151 23.62 0.50 0.66
N ASP A 152 24.28 -0.59 0.28
CA ASP A 152 24.89 -0.85 -1.02
C ASP A 152 24.04 -0.30 -2.20
N PRO A 153 24.56 0.59 -3.07
CA PRO A 153 23.80 1.11 -4.21
C PRO A 153 23.35 0.03 -5.21
N SER A 154 23.90 -1.19 -5.14
CA SER A 154 23.39 -2.36 -5.90
C SER A 154 22.13 -2.97 -5.28
N ILE A 155 21.87 -2.72 -4.00
CA ILE A 155 20.69 -3.13 -3.27
C ILE A 155 19.94 -1.83 -2.97
N GLY A 156 19.05 -1.45 -3.90
CA GLY A 156 18.20 -0.27 -3.75
C GLY A 156 17.60 -0.16 -2.34
N PRO A 157 17.17 1.06 -1.93
CA PRO A 157 16.78 1.34 -0.54
C PRO A 157 15.81 0.26 -0.07
N ARG A 158 16.21 -0.54 0.96
CA ARG A 158 15.43 -1.69 1.45
C ARG A 158 13.98 -1.24 1.62
N THR A 159 13.13 -1.63 0.69
CA THR A 159 11.76 -1.16 0.69
C THR A 159 10.99 -1.98 1.71
N ILE A 160 9.89 -1.43 2.22
CA ILE A 160 8.94 -2.21 3.02
C ILE A 160 8.50 -3.45 2.22
N GLU A 161 8.40 -3.33 0.90
CA GLU A 161 8.11 -4.45 0.03
C GLU A 161 9.19 -5.55 0.06
N ASP A 162 10.48 -5.20 0.15
CA ASP A 162 11.53 -6.22 0.29
C ASP A 162 11.42 -6.96 1.62
N LEU A 163 11.03 -6.27 2.69
CA LEU A 163 10.76 -6.90 3.99
C LEU A 163 9.51 -7.79 3.92
N VAL A 164 8.43 -7.32 3.30
CA VAL A 164 7.20 -8.10 3.10
C VAL A 164 7.49 -9.33 2.24
N LYS A 165 8.28 -9.20 1.17
CA LYS A 165 8.73 -10.33 0.34
C LYS A 165 9.58 -11.32 1.12
N GLU A 166 10.48 -10.83 1.97
CA GLU A 166 11.31 -11.69 2.84
C GLU A 166 10.45 -12.53 3.79
N VAL A 167 9.39 -11.94 4.34
CA VAL A 167 8.44 -12.61 5.26
C VAL A 167 7.43 -13.49 4.52
N MET A 168 6.91 -13.08 3.38
CA MET A 168 5.88 -13.81 2.64
C MET A 168 6.43 -14.98 1.82
N ARG A 169 7.69 -14.90 1.37
CA ARG A 169 8.33 -15.96 0.58
C ARG A 169 8.26 -17.36 1.21
N PRO A 170 8.53 -17.58 2.52
CA PRO A 170 8.37 -18.90 3.12
C PRO A 170 6.92 -19.40 3.12
N MET A 171 5.94 -18.54 3.43
CA MET A 171 4.53 -18.92 3.48
C MET A 171 3.97 -19.30 2.10
N ILE A 172 4.32 -18.52 1.07
CA ILE A 172 3.91 -18.82 -0.31
C ILE A 172 4.56 -20.12 -0.81
N ARG A 173 5.81 -20.38 -0.43
CA ARG A 173 6.50 -21.62 -0.82
C ARG A 173 5.82 -22.85 -0.22
N GLU A 174 5.57 -22.83 1.08
CA GLU A 174 4.89 -23.94 1.78
C GLU A 174 3.52 -24.21 1.17
N TRP A 175 2.75 -23.15 0.89
CA TRP A 175 1.47 -23.28 0.24
C TRP A 175 1.57 -23.86 -1.19
N LEU A 176 2.54 -23.39 -1.98
CA LEU A 176 2.75 -23.93 -3.33
C LEU A 176 3.17 -25.39 -3.27
N ASP A 177 4.05 -25.79 -2.35
CA ASP A 177 4.49 -27.18 -2.23
C ASP A 177 3.30 -28.12 -1.91
N ASP A 178 2.35 -27.66 -1.09
CA ASP A 178 1.17 -28.43 -0.72
C ASP A 178 0.05 -28.43 -1.79
N ASN A 179 -0.15 -27.32 -2.51
CA ASN A 179 -1.32 -27.12 -3.37
C ASN A 179 -1.03 -27.26 -4.87
N LEU A 180 0.22 -27.06 -5.30
CA LEU A 180 0.61 -27.13 -6.71
C LEU A 180 0.37 -28.51 -7.34
N PRO A 181 0.64 -29.66 -6.67
CA PRO A 181 0.39 -30.98 -7.27
C PRO A 181 -1.06 -31.17 -7.71
N ALA A 182 -2.02 -30.86 -6.82
CA ALA A 182 -3.44 -30.99 -7.10
C ALA A 182 -3.92 -30.06 -8.23
N LEU A 183 -3.42 -28.82 -8.25
CA LEU A 183 -3.74 -27.86 -9.31
C LEU A 183 -3.23 -28.33 -10.68
N VAL A 184 -2.00 -28.85 -10.74
CA VAL A 184 -1.41 -29.37 -11.98
C VAL A 184 -2.14 -30.61 -12.46
N GLU A 185 -2.47 -31.56 -11.58
CA GLU A 185 -3.23 -32.76 -11.96
C GLU A 185 -4.57 -32.41 -12.60
N ARG A 186 -5.30 -31.45 -12.02
CA ARG A 186 -6.57 -30.99 -12.57
C ARG A 186 -6.40 -30.32 -13.93
N LEU A 187 -5.37 -29.49 -14.11
CA LEU A 187 -5.12 -28.77 -15.35
C LEU A 187 -4.65 -29.72 -16.47
N VAL A 188 -3.70 -30.60 -16.17
CA VAL A 188 -3.22 -31.64 -17.09
C VAL A 188 -4.34 -32.61 -17.45
N GLY A 189 -5.16 -33.02 -16.48
CA GLY A 189 -6.33 -33.85 -16.74
C GLY A 189 -7.29 -33.21 -17.74
N ARG A 190 -7.58 -31.91 -17.56
CA ARG A 190 -8.41 -31.14 -18.50
C ARG A 190 -7.75 -31.03 -19.89
N GLU A 191 -6.44 -30.80 -19.95
CA GLU A 191 -5.73 -30.66 -21.23
C GLU A 191 -5.64 -31.99 -21.99
N ILE A 192 -5.43 -33.11 -21.31
CA ILE A 192 -5.46 -34.44 -21.94
C ILE A 192 -6.86 -34.73 -22.47
N GLU A 193 -7.92 -34.42 -21.71
CA GLU A 193 -9.29 -34.62 -22.20
C GLU A 193 -9.56 -33.76 -23.45
N ARG A 194 -9.10 -32.51 -23.45
CA ARG A 194 -9.21 -31.61 -24.61
C ARG A 194 -8.49 -32.17 -25.84
N LEU A 195 -7.23 -32.57 -25.68
CA LEU A 195 -6.42 -33.15 -26.77
C LEU A 195 -6.99 -34.48 -27.27
N THR A 196 -7.56 -35.28 -26.37
CA THR A 196 -8.16 -36.57 -26.73
C THR A 196 -9.41 -36.34 -27.58
N ARG A 197 -10.29 -35.39 -27.21
CA ARG A 197 -11.46 -35.01 -28.02
C ARG A 197 -11.07 -34.44 -29.38
N GLU A 198 -10.04 -33.60 -29.43
CA GLU A 198 -9.52 -33.04 -30.68
C GLU A 198 -8.95 -34.13 -31.60
N ALA A 199 -8.21 -35.10 -31.04
CA ALA A 199 -7.69 -36.24 -31.80
C ALA A 199 -8.81 -37.16 -32.34
N GLU A 200 -9.88 -37.36 -31.57
CA GLU A 200 -11.04 -38.13 -32.01
C GLU A 200 -11.80 -37.45 -33.17
N ASP A 201 -11.96 -36.12 -33.12
CA ASP A 201 -12.60 -35.35 -34.18
C ASP A 201 -11.78 -35.37 -35.49
N ILE A 202 -10.46 -35.22 -35.38
CA ILE A 202 -9.54 -35.35 -36.53
C ILE A 202 -9.60 -36.76 -37.13
N SER A 203 -9.74 -37.81 -36.32
CA SER A 203 -9.79 -39.20 -36.81
C SER A 203 -11.13 -39.59 -37.45
N GLN A 204 -12.22 -38.85 -37.20
CA GLN A 204 -13.54 -39.12 -37.78
C GLN A 204 -13.81 -38.39 -39.09
N ARG A 205 -12.91 -37.48 -39.49
CA ARG A 205 -13.00 -36.67 -40.71
C ARG A 205 -12.22 -37.29 -41.87
#